data_AF-A0A2Z6R6T3-F1
#
_entry.id   AF-A0A2Z6R6T3-F1
#
_cell.length_a   1.000
_cell.length_b   1.000
_cell.length_c   1.000
_cell.angle_alpha   90.00
_cell.angle_beta   90.00
_cell.angle_gamma   90.00
#
_symmetry.space_group_name_H-M   'P 1'
#
loop_
_entity.id
_entity.type
_entity.pdbx_description
1 polymer ?
#
loop_
_entity_poly.entity_id
_entity_poly.type
_entity_poly.pdbx_seq_one_letter_code
_entity_poly.pdbx_strand_id
1 'polypeptide(L)'
;MISNYVLFSTKVLFRHSLKPHTNFSILRLYRIHSYTKITSRVQKTLKKELKEEDEIELENEELFPSELLQETLESKQTLTIPKGVSKEFYDLYMEIVNKTLPTNPLHEFPRHGRLNNLIYNIKTREEALLIPETISQWRKRLLPITPVTTRLIIRRCCEVNAVDVVFNMLTDKTKYALFPDKEGFGLIMLTFANTIIDPSSEDKIHLDKQEILDNLYKTFGLMEYYDVSQHDTYLYAILISASLKLNNEQGWDRVDITASEFLENLDKMSNEALEIRPAPINEEEKNELKIRNDKFSVESRINRLKFCIEMANILDKWYSETKQDMEKAESFRNLKENWDNEIKKSQISSELI
;
A
#
# COMPACT_ATOMS: atom_id res chain seq x y z
N MET A 1 20.05 24.14 31.98
CA MET A 1 20.49 24.74 30.70
C MET A 1 20.70 23.61 29.70
N ILE A 2 19.84 23.56 28.66
CA ILE A 2 19.94 22.84 27.36
C ILE A 2 20.28 21.34 27.46
N SER A 3 19.30 20.43 27.61
CA SER A 3 18.46 19.79 26.56
C SER A 3 19.22 19.27 25.34
N ASN A 4 19.59 17.99 25.36
CA ASN A 4 20.04 17.19 24.20
C ASN A 4 19.05 16.03 24.00
N TYR A 5 17.85 16.33 23.50
CA TYR A 5 16.95 15.31 22.95
C TYR A 5 17.43 14.94 21.55
N VAL A 6 18.03 13.76 21.44
CA VAL A 6 18.39 13.13 20.18
C VAL A 6 17.10 12.60 19.54
N LEU A 7 16.77 13.14 18.35
CA LEU A 7 15.73 12.65 17.45
C LEU A 7 15.92 11.16 17.15
N PHE A 8 15.17 10.30 17.84
CA PHE A 8 14.95 8.91 17.46
C PHE A 8 13.71 8.85 16.55
N SER A 9 13.92 9.10 15.25
CA SER A 9 12.93 8.83 14.20
C SER A 9 13.26 7.50 13.54
N THR A 10 12.23 6.77 13.11
CA THR A 10 12.08 5.67 12.10
C THR A 10 13.29 5.19 11.26
N LYS A 11 14.36 5.98 11.12
CA LYS A 11 15.66 5.56 10.57
C LYS A 11 16.32 4.41 11.33
N VAL A 12 16.04 4.22 12.63
CA VAL A 12 16.71 3.17 13.43
C VAL A 12 16.18 1.77 13.08
N LEU A 13 14.87 1.63 12.88
CA LEU A 13 14.27 0.39 12.38
C LEU A 13 14.73 0.06 10.95
N PHE A 14 14.93 1.10 10.11
CA PHE A 14 15.48 0.95 8.76
C PHE A 14 16.97 0.57 8.73
N ARG A 15 17.74 0.96 9.77
CA ARG A 15 19.18 0.65 9.88
C ARG A 15 19.46 -0.73 10.47
N HIS A 16 18.57 -1.27 11.31
CA HIS A 16 18.76 -2.62 11.86
C HIS A 16 18.37 -3.74 10.88
N SER A 17 17.51 -3.49 9.88
CA SER A 17 17.17 -4.48 8.84
C SER A 17 18.11 -4.48 7.63
N LEU A 18 19.00 -3.48 7.51
CA LEU A 18 19.95 -3.36 6.41
C LEU A 18 21.40 -3.52 6.89
N LYS A 19 21.89 -4.76 6.94
CA LYS A 19 23.32 -5.06 6.74
C LYS A 19 23.57 -5.44 5.26
N PRO A 20 24.77 -5.18 4.71
CA PRO A 20 24.91 -4.33 3.54
C PRO A 20 25.00 -5.12 2.23
N HIS A 21 23.93 -5.16 1.44
CA HIS A 21 24.00 -5.48 0.01
C HIS A 21 22.97 -4.68 -0.80
N THR A 22 22.95 -3.37 -0.65
CA THR A 22 22.25 -2.51 -1.63
C THR A 22 23.00 -1.19 -1.80
N ASN A 23 23.67 -1.05 -2.94
CA ASN A 23 24.22 0.20 -3.45
C ASN A 23 23.06 1.16 -3.74
N PHE A 24 22.57 1.88 -2.73
CA PHE A 24 21.76 3.08 -2.96
C PHE A 24 22.69 4.24 -3.24
N SER A 25 22.99 4.44 -4.53
CA SER A 25 23.56 5.69 -5.02
C SER A 25 22.64 6.85 -4.64
N ILE A 26 23.18 7.71 -3.80
CA ILE A 26 22.63 8.99 -3.35
C ILE A 26 22.29 9.84 -4.58
N LEU A 27 21.01 10.18 -4.77
CA LEU A 27 20.61 11.30 -5.59
C LEU A 27 19.91 12.35 -4.73
N ARG A 28 20.52 13.53 -4.75
CA ARG A 28 20.12 14.78 -4.10
C ARG A 28 18.67 15.14 -4.42
N LEU A 29 17.97 15.54 -3.36
CA LEU A 29 16.70 16.26 -3.38
C LEU A 29 16.79 17.53 -4.25
N TYR A 30 15.96 17.61 -5.29
CA TYR A 30 15.42 18.90 -5.74
C TYR A 30 14.01 19.06 -5.17
N ARG A 31 13.88 20.09 -4.35
CA ARG A 31 12.64 20.61 -3.77
C ARG A 31 11.80 21.21 -4.91
N ILE A 32 10.63 20.64 -5.22
CA ILE A 32 9.62 21.31 -6.04
C ILE A 32 8.36 21.48 -5.21
N HIS A 33 8.13 22.73 -4.79
CA HIS A 33 6.89 23.21 -4.23
C HIS A 33 5.79 23.31 -5.31
N SER A 34 4.58 22.93 -4.90
CA SER A 34 3.27 23.42 -5.37
C SER A 34 2.99 23.44 -6.88
N TYR A 35 2.40 22.35 -7.36
CA TYR A 35 1.61 22.30 -8.60
C TYR A 35 0.26 23.01 -8.39
N THR A 36 0.19 24.31 -8.72
CA THR A 36 -1.08 24.98 -9.09
C THR A 36 -0.92 26.33 -9.79
N LYS A 37 0.29 26.83 -10.06
CA LYS A 37 0.50 28.17 -10.66
C LYS A 37 1.39 28.25 -11.91
N ILE A 38 1.89 27.14 -12.46
CA ILE A 38 2.90 27.16 -13.54
C ILE A 38 2.28 27.00 -14.96
N THR A 39 1.05 26.52 -15.09
CA THR A 39 0.41 26.33 -16.42
C THR A 39 0.05 27.63 -17.14
N SER A 40 -0.09 28.77 -16.43
CA SER A 40 -0.44 30.06 -17.07
C SER A 40 0.75 30.88 -17.57
N ARG A 41 1.99 30.59 -17.12
CA ARG A 41 3.20 31.27 -17.58
C ARG A 41 3.84 30.58 -18.79
N VAL A 42 3.84 29.25 -18.84
CA VAL A 42 4.41 28.49 -19.97
C VAL A 42 3.60 28.67 -21.26
N GLN A 43 2.27 28.78 -21.18
CA GLN A 43 1.43 29.08 -22.34
C GLN A 43 1.59 30.51 -22.88
N LYS A 44 2.07 31.45 -22.06
CA LYS A 44 2.31 32.84 -22.49
C LYS A 44 3.69 33.03 -23.13
N THR A 45 4.68 32.22 -22.75
CA THR A 45 6.01 32.20 -23.38
C THR A 45 5.99 31.46 -24.72
N LEU A 46 5.33 30.30 -24.80
CA LEU A 46 5.20 29.53 -26.05
C LEU A 46 4.39 30.26 -27.15
N LYS A 47 3.43 31.11 -26.78
CA LYS A 47 2.71 31.96 -27.76
C LYS A 47 3.50 33.18 -28.23
N LYS A 48 4.60 33.53 -27.56
CA LYS A 48 5.45 34.67 -27.92
C LYS A 48 6.67 34.26 -28.74
N GLU A 49 7.08 33.00 -28.69
CA GLU A 49 8.21 32.43 -29.44
C GLU A 49 7.80 31.81 -30.79
N LEU A 50 6.51 31.61 -31.06
CA LEU A 50 5.98 31.15 -32.36
C LEU A 50 5.84 32.26 -33.42
N LYS A 51 6.67 33.32 -33.36
CA LYS A 51 6.65 34.43 -34.32
C LYS A 51 8.01 34.80 -34.92
N GLU A 52 9.05 34.02 -34.65
CA GLU A 52 10.31 34.15 -35.40
C GLU A 52 10.52 32.83 -36.14
N GLU A 53 10.09 32.84 -37.41
CA GLU A 53 10.57 31.93 -38.44
C GLU A 53 12.08 32.19 -38.60
N ASP A 54 12.88 31.14 -38.50
CA ASP A 54 14.11 31.01 -39.27
C ASP A 54 14.36 29.51 -39.51
N GLU A 55 14.54 29.18 -40.79
CA GLU A 55 14.84 27.85 -41.32
C GLU A 55 16.12 27.29 -40.69
N ILE A 56 16.02 26.11 -40.07
CA ILE A 56 17.18 25.27 -39.79
C ILE A 56 16.85 23.86 -40.33
N GLU A 57 17.42 23.54 -41.50
CA GLU A 57 17.57 22.17 -41.96
C GLU A 57 18.49 21.43 -40.97
N LEU A 58 17.95 20.44 -40.27
CA LEU A 58 18.70 19.52 -39.43
C LEU A 58 18.58 18.11 -40.02
N GLU A 59 19.72 17.63 -40.51
CA GLU A 59 19.95 16.29 -41.01
C GLU A 59 19.53 15.22 -39.97
N ASN A 60 19.00 14.11 -40.49
CA ASN A 60 18.53 12.97 -39.71
C ASN A 60 19.69 12.26 -38.98
N GLU A 61 19.94 12.61 -37.72
CA GLU A 61 20.66 11.74 -36.77
C GLU A 61 19.64 11.02 -35.88
N GLU A 62 19.46 9.71 -36.12
CA GLU A 62 18.66 8.82 -35.28
C GLU A 62 19.27 8.75 -33.87
N LEU A 63 18.57 9.33 -32.88
CA LEU A 63 19.05 9.45 -31.50
C LEU A 63 18.93 8.16 -30.66
N PHE A 64 18.60 7.02 -31.26
CA PHE A 64 18.45 5.74 -30.56
C PHE A 64 18.99 4.58 -31.41
N PRO A 65 19.91 3.75 -30.89
CA PRO A 65 20.36 2.56 -31.60
C PRO A 65 19.19 1.57 -31.77
N SER A 66 18.81 1.33 -33.03
CA SER A 66 17.78 0.36 -33.44
C SER A 66 18.19 -1.11 -33.18
N GLU A 67 19.38 -1.36 -32.63
CA GLU A 67 20.00 -2.69 -32.53
C GLU A 67 19.62 -3.47 -31.25
N LEU A 68 18.89 -2.87 -30.30
CA LEU A 68 18.42 -3.57 -29.09
C LEU A 68 17.03 -4.25 -29.23
N LEU A 69 16.43 -4.23 -30.43
CA LEU A 69 15.06 -4.72 -30.67
C LEU A 69 14.98 -6.05 -31.45
N GLN A 70 16.10 -6.71 -31.76
CA GLN A 70 16.09 -7.93 -32.58
C GLN A 70 16.23 -9.27 -31.84
N GLU A 71 16.49 -9.30 -30.53
CA GLU A 71 16.52 -10.56 -29.77
C GLU A 71 15.26 -10.75 -28.91
N THR A 72 14.08 -10.95 -29.52
CA THR A 72 12.99 -11.79 -28.95
C THR A 72 11.80 -11.87 -29.91
N LEU A 73 11.99 -12.45 -31.09
CA LEU A 73 10.86 -12.84 -31.95
C LEU A 73 11.18 -14.18 -32.57
N GLU A 74 10.86 -15.25 -31.84
CA GLU A 74 10.32 -16.50 -32.37
C GLU A 74 10.06 -17.48 -31.20
N SER A 75 8.88 -17.37 -30.59
CA SER A 75 8.28 -18.55 -29.99
C SER A 75 6.79 -18.53 -30.30
N LYS A 76 6.37 -19.38 -31.24
CA LYS A 76 4.99 -19.87 -31.29
C LYS A 76 4.74 -20.63 -29.99
N GLN A 77 4.33 -19.92 -28.94
CA GLN A 77 3.94 -20.55 -27.68
C GLN A 77 2.66 -21.37 -27.95
N THR A 78 2.79 -22.68 -27.86
CA THR A 78 1.64 -23.57 -27.70
C THR A 78 0.81 -23.09 -26.51
N LEU A 79 -0.45 -22.73 -26.76
CA LEU A 79 -1.45 -22.22 -25.81
C LEU A 79 -1.82 -23.28 -24.75
N THR A 80 -0.90 -23.61 -23.86
CA THR A 80 -1.21 -24.40 -22.66
C THR A 80 -1.51 -23.45 -21.52
N ILE A 81 -2.78 -23.38 -21.10
CA ILE A 81 -3.20 -22.62 -19.93
C ILE A 81 -2.38 -23.09 -18.72
N PRO A 82 -1.72 -22.18 -17.98
CA PRO A 82 -0.95 -22.55 -16.79
C PRO A 82 -1.80 -23.30 -15.76
N LYS A 83 -1.18 -24.23 -15.04
CA LYS A 83 -1.87 -24.99 -13.99
C LYS A 83 -2.37 -24.03 -12.91
N GLY A 84 -3.64 -24.18 -12.48
CA GLY A 84 -4.26 -23.33 -11.45
C GLY A 84 -4.89 -22.04 -11.99
N VAL A 85 -4.78 -21.78 -13.30
CA VAL A 85 -5.37 -20.60 -13.95
C VAL A 85 -6.66 -20.98 -14.67
N SER A 86 -7.74 -20.22 -14.43
CA SER A 86 -9.00 -20.44 -15.12
C SER A 86 -8.93 -19.98 -16.59
N LYS A 87 -9.67 -20.65 -17.46
CA LYS A 87 -9.73 -20.29 -18.88
C LYS A 87 -10.27 -18.87 -19.09
N GLU A 88 -11.31 -18.50 -18.35
CA GLU A 88 -11.91 -17.16 -18.42
C GLU A 88 -10.89 -16.05 -18.11
N PHE A 89 -10.09 -16.24 -17.06
CA PHE A 89 -9.01 -15.31 -16.73
C PHE A 89 -7.93 -15.31 -17.81
N TYR A 90 -7.49 -16.49 -18.25
CA TYR A 90 -6.41 -16.60 -19.22
C TYR A 90 -6.75 -15.97 -20.58
N ASP A 91 -7.99 -16.12 -21.04
CA ASP A 91 -8.45 -15.51 -22.28
C ASP A 91 -8.40 -13.97 -22.20
N LEU A 92 -8.80 -13.38 -21.06
CA LEU A 92 -8.68 -11.93 -20.81
C LEU A 92 -7.21 -11.48 -20.68
N TYR A 93 -6.38 -12.28 -20.01
CA TYR A 93 -4.95 -12.01 -19.85
C TYR A 93 -4.26 -11.97 -21.23
N MET A 94 -4.47 -13.01 -22.05
CA MET A 94 -3.93 -13.07 -23.41
C MET A 94 -4.49 -11.96 -24.30
N GLU A 95 -5.77 -11.59 -24.16
CA GLU A 95 -6.34 -10.43 -24.88
C GLU A 95 -5.54 -9.16 -24.58
N ILE A 96 -5.26 -8.88 -23.30
CA ILE A 96 -4.54 -7.68 -22.90
C ILE A 96 -3.10 -7.74 -23.37
N VAL A 97 -2.37 -8.83 -23.06
CA VAL A 97 -0.96 -9.00 -23.44
C VAL A 97 -0.78 -8.86 -24.94
N ASN A 98 -1.61 -9.52 -25.74
CA ASN A 98 -1.53 -9.45 -27.20
C ASN A 98 -1.80 -8.04 -27.71
N LYS A 99 -2.76 -7.30 -27.14
CA LYS A 99 -3.09 -5.94 -27.58
C LYS A 99 -2.09 -4.88 -27.10
N THR A 100 -1.33 -5.15 -26.05
CA THR A 100 -0.31 -4.24 -25.52
C THR A 100 1.10 -4.56 -26.00
N LEU A 101 1.29 -5.56 -26.89
CA LEU A 101 2.58 -5.90 -27.48
C LEU A 101 3.24 -4.72 -28.20
N PRO A 102 4.58 -4.51 -28.02
CA PRO A 102 5.56 -3.84 -28.89
C PRO A 102 5.08 -3.11 -30.14
N THR A 103 4.54 -3.94 -31.00
CA THR A 103 4.29 -3.76 -32.42
C THR A 103 2.92 -3.18 -32.72
N ASN A 104 1.99 -3.21 -31.78
CA ASN A 104 0.61 -2.83 -32.06
C ASN A 104 0.43 -1.31 -32.06
N PRO A 105 -0.37 -0.78 -33.00
CA PRO A 105 -0.67 0.64 -33.08
C PRO A 105 -1.61 1.08 -31.93
N LEU A 106 -1.51 2.36 -31.56
CA LEU A 106 -2.22 2.94 -30.39
C LEU A 106 -3.75 2.78 -30.45
N HIS A 107 -4.35 2.71 -31.64
CA HIS A 107 -5.80 2.57 -31.80
C HIS A 107 -6.33 1.16 -31.52
N GLU A 108 -5.44 0.16 -31.47
CA GLU A 108 -5.77 -1.23 -31.12
C GLU A 108 -5.65 -1.50 -29.62
N PHE A 109 -5.21 -0.51 -28.85
CA PHE A 109 -5.01 -0.67 -27.41
C PHE A 109 -6.34 -0.95 -26.68
N PRO A 110 -6.29 -1.80 -25.65
CA PRO A 110 -7.48 -2.13 -24.89
C PRO A 110 -8.04 -0.90 -24.16
N ARG A 111 -9.36 -0.81 -24.07
CA ARG A 111 -10.02 0.21 -23.24
C ARG A 111 -9.56 0.07 -21.79
N HIS A 112 -9.44 1.19 -21.08
CA HIS A 112 -8.99 1.22 -19.68
C HIS A 112 -9.72 0.23 -18.75
N GLY A 113 -11.03 0.05 -18.92
CA GLY A 113 -11.82 -0.88 -18.12
C GLY A 113 -11.45 -2.37 -18.29
N ARG A 114 -10.73 -2.75 -19.36
CA ARG A 114 -10.34 -4.14 -19.60
C ARG A 114 -9.35 -4.65 -18.55
N LEU A 115 -8.42 -3.80 -18.10
CA LEU A 115 -7.50 -4.16 -17.03
C LEU A 115 -8.26 -4.44 -15.72
N ASN A 116 -9.22 -3.59 -15.36
CA ASN A 116 -10.06 -3.82 -14.18
C ASN A 116 -10.90 -5.10 -14.30
N ASN A 117 -11.39 -5.43 -15.51
CA ASN A 117 -12.11 -6.68 -15.74
C ASN A 117 -11.22 -7.91 -15.56
N LEU A 118 -9.96 -7.86 -16.00
CA LEU A 118 -8.99 -8.93 -15.74
C LEU A 118 -8.78 -9.10 -14.23
N ILE A 119 -8.47 -8.00 -13.53
CA ILE A 119 -8.20 -8.01 -12.09
C ILE A 119 -9.42 -8.53 -11.31
N TYR A 120 -10.64 -8.14 -11.72
CA TYR A 120 -11.87 -8.57 -11.05
C TYR A 120 -12.08 -10.09 -11.10
N ASN A 121 -11.53 -10.77 -12.11
CA ASN A 121 -11.68 -12.21 -12.34
C ASN A 121 -10.59 -13.06 -11.69
N ILE A 122 -9.66 -12.46 -10.94
CA ILE A 122 -8.69 -13.22 -10.14
C ILE A 122 -9.47 -14.01 -9.06
N LYS A 123 -9.34 -15.33 -9.09
CA LYS A 123 -9.94 -16.31 -8.17
C LYS A 123 -8.88 -17.17 -7.49
N THR A 124 -7.69 -17.33 -8.09
CA THR A 124 -6.60 -18.16 -7.55
C THR A 124 -5.30 -17.38 -7.37
N ARG A 125 -4.40 -17.92 -6.54
CA ARG A 125 -3.06 -17.37 -6.35
C ARG A 125 -2.25 -17.40 -7.64
N GLU A 126 -2.38 -18.46 -8.43
CA GLU A 126 -1.70 -18.62 -9.72
C GLU A 126 -2.10 -17.54 -10.73
N GLU A 127 -3.36 -17.11 -10.73
CA GLU A 127 -3.83 -15.99 -11.54
C GLU A 127 -3.22 -14.66 -11.09
N ALA A 128 -3.12 -14.44 -9.78
CA ALA A 128 -2.47 -13.24 -9.23
C ALA A 128 -0.99 -13.13 -9.63
N LEU A 129 -0.28 -14.26 -9.77
CA LEU A 129 1.13 -14.29 -10.22
C LEU A 129 1.33 -13.76 -11.65
N LEU A 130 0.30 -13.75 -12.50
CA LEU A 130 0.37 -13.24 -13.87
C LEU A 130 0.14 -11.72 -13.97
N ILE A 131 -0.37 -11.10 -12.90
CA ILE A 131 -0.71 -9.67 -12.86
C ILE A 131 0.51 -8.75 -13.01
N PRO A 132 1.66 -8.96 -12.32
CA PRO A 132 2.81 -8.07 -12.44
C PRO A 132 3.28 -7.88 -13.88
N GLU A 133 3.31 -8.96 -14.68
CA GLU A 133 3.68 -8.86 -16.09
C GLU A 133 2.71 -7.96 -16.86
N THR A 134 1.41 -8.19 -16.67
CA THR A 134 0.36 -7.42 -17.34
C THR A 134 0.45 -5.93 -16.98
N ILE A 135 0.63 -5.63 -15.69
CA ILE A 135 0.76 -4.25 -15.18
C ILE A 135 2.02 -3.58 -15.73
N SER A 136 3.15 -4.30 -15.76
CA SER A 136 4.39 -3.77 -16.32
C SER A 136 4.26 -3.47 -17.80
N GLN A 137 3.63 -4.35 -18.59
CA GLN A 137 3.37 -4.10 -20.02
C GLN A 137 2.40 -2.92 -20.21
N TRP A 138 1.32 -2.86 -19.43
CA TRP A 138 0.36 -1.75 -19.43
C TRP A 138 1.06 -0.41 -19.21
N ARG A 139 1.97 -0.36 -18.22
CA ARG A 139 2.80 0.81 -17.90
C ARG A 139 3.79 1.18 -18.99
N LYS A 140 4.47 0.20 -19.60
CA LYS A 140 5.38 0.43 -20.74
C LYS A 140 4.66 1.07 -21.93
N ARG A 141 3.35 0.84 -22.06
CA ARG A 141 2.49 1.48 -23.06
C ARG A 141 1.91 2.82 -22.63
N LEU A 142 2.37 3.38 -21.52
CA LEU A 142 1.92 4.65 -20.94
C LEU A 142 0.41 4.67 -20.65
N LEU A 143 -0.21 3.50 -20.51
CA LEU A 143 -1.61 3.40 -20.13
C LEU A 143 -1.72 3.68 -18.62
N PRO A 144 -2.72 4.50 -18.20
CA PRO A 144 -2.81 4.94 -16.82
C PRO A 144 -3.19 3.79 -15.89
N ILE A 145 -2.69 3.87 -14.66
CA ILE A 145 -3.14 3.07 -13.52
C ILE A 145 -3.74 4.04 -12.52
N THR A 146 -5.00 3.81 -12.18
CA THR A 146 -5.74 4.68 -11.27
C THR A 146 -5.63 4.19 -9.81
N PRO A 147 -5.90 5.05 -8.81
CA PRO A 147 -6.05 4.61 -7.42
C PRO A 147 -7.11 3.50 -7.26
N VAL A 148 -8.20 3.55 -8.02
CA VAL A 148 -9.25 2.52 -8.03
C VAL A 148 -8.72 1.18 -8.52
N THR A 149 -7.96 1.20 -9.62
CA THR A 149 -7.29 -0.01 -10.15
C THR A 149 -6.32 -0.57 -9.12
N THR A 150 -5.53 0.29 -8.46
CA THR A 150 -4.60 -0.13 -7.40
C THR A 150 -5.34 -0.81 -6.24
N ARG A 151 -6.42 -0.20 -5.74
CA ARG A 151 -7.24 -0.78 -4.67
C ARG A 151 -7.81 -2.15 -5.06
N LEU A 152 -8.26 -2.30 -6.31
CA LEU A 152 -8.74 -3.59 -6.83
C LEU A 152 -7.63 -4.65 -6.86
N ILE A 153 -6.43 -4.29 -7.33
CA ILE A 153 -5.26 -5.20 -7.34
C ILE A 153 -4.95 -5.67 -5.94
N ILE A 154 -4.79 -4.72 -4.99
CA ILE A 154 -4.46 -5.02 -3.60
C ILE A 154 -5.52 -5.96 -3.02
N ARG A 155 -6.79 -5.59 -3.13
CA ARG A 155 -7.90 -6.38 -2.58
C ARG A 155 -7.94 -7.80 -3.14
N ARG A 156 -7.89 -7.95 -4.47
CA ARG A 156 -8.00 -9.26 -5.11
C ARG A 156 -6.81 -10.16 -4.81
N CYS A 157 -5.60 -9.61 -4.80
CA CYS A 157 -4.42 -10.39 -4.44
C CYS A 157 -4.45 -10.80 -2.96
N CYS A 158 -4.87 -9.92 -2.04
CA CYS A 158 -5.04 -10.26 -0.63
C CYS A 158 -6.13 -11.34 -0.41
N GLU A 159 -7.24 -11.29 -1.15
CA GLU A 159 -8.33 -12.29 -1.07
C GLU A 159 -7.87 -13.71 -1.46
N VAL A 160 -6.90 -13.82 -2.38
CA VAL A 160 -6.31 -15.10 -2.82
C VAL A 160 -4.96 -15.41 -2.17
N ASN A 161 -4.65 -14.76 -1.03
CA ASN A 161 -3.39 -14.92 -0.29
C ASN A 161 -2.11 -14.66 -1.12
N ALA A 162 -2.19 -13.85 -2.17
CA ALA A 162 -1.08 -13.41 -3.03
C ALA A 162 -0.50 -12.05 -2.60
N VAL A 163 -0.39 -11.82 -1.29
CA VAL A 163 0.06 -10.52 -0.72
C VAL A 163 1.50 -10.18 -1.08
N ASP A 164 2.37 -11.18 -1.21
CA ASP A 164 3.76 -11.06 -1.65
C ASP A 164 3.88 -10.45 -3.06
N VAL A 165 2.94 -10.77 -3.95
CA VAL A 165 2.88 -10.21 -5.30
C VAL A 165 2.65 -8.71 -5.26
N VAL A 166 1.71 -8.26 -4.43
CA VAL A 166 1.42 -6.83 -4.23
C VAL A 166 2.59 -6.12 -3.60
N PHE A 167 3.16 -6.70 -2.54
CA PHE A 167 4.33 -6.15 -1.86
C PHE A 167 5.48 -5.92 -2.84
N ASN A 168 5.82 -6.91 -3.67
CA ASN A 168 6.85 -6.78 -4.69
C ASN A 168 6.53 -5.68 -5.71
N MET A 169 5.28 -5.54 -6.12
CA MET A 169 4.89 -4.44 -7.01
C MET A 169 5.01 -3.06 -6.35
N LEU A 170 4.76 -2.94 -5.05
CA LEU A 170 4.92 -1.69 -4.30
C LEU A 170 6.39 -1.32 -4.07
N THR A 171 7.28 -2.31 -3.97
CA THR A 171 8.72 -2.02 -3.84
C THR A 171 9.32 -1.38 -5.10
N ASP A 172 8.75 -1.66 -6.29
CA ASP A 172 9.19 -1.09 -7.56
C ASP A 172 8.16 -0.12 -8.15
N LYS A 173 8.08 1.07 -7.52
CA LYS A 173 7.21 2.17 -7.96
C LYS A 173 7.51 2.62 -9.39
N THR A 174 8.74 2.45 -9.89
CA THR A 174 9.12 2.89 -11.24
C THR A 174 8.50 2.00 -12.31
N LYS A 175 8.49 0.68 -12.09
CA LYS A 175 7.96 -0.30 -13.01
C LYS A 175 6.44 -0.36 -12.98
N TYR A 176 5.83 -0.36 -11.80
CA TYR A 176 4.39 -0.62 -11.66
C TYR A 176 3.56 0.63 -11.40
N ALA A 177 4.13 1.69 -10.81
CA ALA A 177 3.48 2.97 -10.51
C ALA A 177 2.06 2.81 -9.90
N LEU A 178 1.94 1.95 -8.90
CA LEU A 178 0.72 1.78 -8.11
C LEU A 178 0.48 3.01 -7.21
N PHE A 179 -0.77 3.25 -6.82
CA PHE A 179 -1.19 4.33 -5.93
C PHE A 179 -1.99 3.79 -4.73
N PRO A 180 -1.34 3.11 -3.77
CA PRO A 180 -2.01 2.60 -2.58
C PRO A 180 -2.49 3.75 -1.69
N ASP A 181 -3.64 3.55 -1.03
CA ASP A 181 -4.10 4.41 0.06
C ASP A 181 -3.86 3.72 1.42
N LYS A 182 -4.20 4.44 2.50
CA LYS A 182 -4.05 3.96 3.87
C LYS A 182 -4.79 2.64 4.13
N GLU A 183 -5.99 2.49 3.57
CA GLU A 183 -6.78 1.26 3.67
C GLU A 183 -6.11 0.09 2.92
N GLY A 184 -5.56 0.35 1.74
CA GLY A 184 -4.80 -0.63 0.96
C GLY A 184 -3.58 -1.15 1.71
N PHE A 185 -2.78 -0.25 2.31
CA PHE A 185 -1.67 -0.66 3.17
C PHE A 185 -2.14 -1.45 4.40
N GLY A 186 -3.21 -1.00 5.06
CA GLY A 186 -3.80 -1.72 6.18
C GLY A 186 -4.24 -3.13 5.82
N LEU A 187 -4.80 -3.33 4.63
CA LEU A 187 -5.19 -4.65 4.13
C LEU A 187 -3.98 -5.57 3.90
N ILE A 188 -2.92 -5.06 3.24
CA ILE A 188 -1.67 -5.80 3.03
C ILE A 188 -1.05 -6.21 4.36
N MET A 189 -0.97 -5.27 5.30
CA MET A 189 -0.44 -5.51 6.64
C MET A 189 -1.26 -6.57 7.38
N LEU A 190 -2.59 -6.48 7.33
CA LEU A 190 -3.46 -7.47 7.96
C LEU A 190 -3.30 -8.85 7.34
N THR A 191 -3.17 -8.95 6.01
CA THR A 191 -2.95 -10.25 5.34
C THR A 191 -1.64 -10.89 5.80
N PHE A 192 -0.52 -10.13 5.84
CA PHE A 192 0.74 -10.66 6.37
C PHE A 192 0.63 -11.09 7.84
N ALA A 193 -0.03 -10.30 8.68
CA ALA A 193 -0.23 -10.62 10.09
C ALA A 193 -1.06 -11.91 10.26
N ASN A 194 -2.10 -12.10 9.46
CA ASN A 194 -2.92 -13.31 9.48
C ASN A 194 -2.11 -14.56 9.08
N THR A 195 -1.19 -14.45 8.12
CA THR A 195 -0.28 -15.56 7.76
C THR A 195 0.64 -15.98 8.91
N ILE A 196 1.02 -15.06 9.81
CA ILE A 196 1.82 -15.38 11.00
C ILE A 196 0.98 -16.14 12.05
N ILE A 197 -0.27 -15.71 12.23
CA ILE A 197 -1.22 -16.22 13.24
C ILE A 197 -1.72 -17.61 12.86
N ASP A 198 -2.14 -17.79 11.60
CA ASP A 198 -2.72 -19.04 11.10
C ASP A 198 -1.95 -19.57 9.88
N PRO A 199 -0.90 -20.40 10.08
CA PRO A 199 -0.15 -21.00 8.98
C PRO A 199 -0.94 -22.10 8.24
N SER A 200 -2.19 -22.40 8.65
CA SER A 200 -3.03 -23.46 8.07
C SER A 200 -3.63 -23.11 6.72
N SER A 201 -3.47 -21.87 6.23
CA SER A 201 -3.93 -21.45 4.90
C SER A 201 -3.03 -22.01 3.80
N GLU A 202 -3.06 -23.34 3.62
CA GLU A 202 -2.72 -24.24 2.50
C GLU A 202 -1.66 -23.91 1.42
N ASP A 203 -0.92 -22.79 1.49
CA ASP A 203 0.11 -22.50 0.50
C ASP A 203 1.49 -22.87 1.03
N LYS A 204 2.14 -23.75 0.26
CA LYS A 204 3.49 -24.31 0.40
C LYS A 204 4.59 -23.25 0.31
N ILE A 205 4.46 -22.17 1.06
CA ILE A 205 5.47 -21.14 1.17
C ILE A 205 6.14 -21.38 2.53
N HIS A 206 7.28 -22.07 2.48
CA HIS A 206 8.24 -22.15 3.56
C HIS A 206 8.90 -20.79 3.85
N LEU A 207 8.15 -19.69 3.86
CA LEU A 207 8.68 -18.44 4.37
C LEU A 207 8.71 -18.56 5.89
N ASP A 208 9.87 -18.23 6.46
CA ASP A 208 10.03 -18.11 7.89
C ASP A 208 9.03 -17.05 8.40
N LYS A 209 8.33 -17.33 9.51
CA LYS A 209 7.42 -16.35 10.14
C LYS A 209 8.16 -15.03 10.43
N GLN A 210 9.47 -15.11 10.68
CA GLN A 210 10.32 -13.95 10.84
C GLN A 210 10.40 -13.09 9.57
N GLU A 211 10.53 -13.71 8.40
CA GLU A 211 10.58 -13.01 7.11
C GLU A 211 9.24 -12.35 6.78
N ILE A 212 8.13 -13.02 7.11
CA ILE A 212 6.78 -12.45 6.96
C ILE A 212 6.64 -11.22 7.87
N LEU A 213 7.14 -11.30 9.11
CA LEU A 213 7.14 -10.14 9.99
C LEU A 213 8.02 -9.01 9.44
N ASP A 214 9.19 -9.31 8.87
CA ASP A 214 10.02 -8.30 8.22
C ASP A 214 9.30 -7.63 7.06
N ASN A 215 8.57 -8.38 6.25
CA ASN A 215 7.78 -7.84 5.15
C ASN A 215 6.60 -6.99 5.64
N LEU A 216 6.01 -7.33 6.79
CA LEU A 216 5.02 -6.50 7.48
C LEU A 216 5.60 -5.13 7.89
N TYR A 217 6.76 -5.11 8.55
CA TYR A 217 7.43 -3.85 8.92
C TYR A 217 7.92 -3.05 7.70
N LYS A 218 8.42 -3.73 6.66
CA LYS A 218 8.76 -3.08 5.38
C LYS A 218 7.53 -2.45 4.74
N THR A 219 6.37 -3.11 4.80
CA THR A 219 5.10 -2.57 4.29
C THR A 219 4.71 -1.30 5.03
N PHE A 220 4.82 -1.28 6.36
CA PHE A 220 4.62 -0.07 7.14
C PHE A 220 5.59 1.04 6.72
N GLY A 221 6.88 0.73 6.58
CA GLY A 221 7.91 1.67 6.11
C GLY A 221 7.68 2.21 4.69
N LEU A 222 7.09 1.41 3.79
CA LEU A 222 6.74 1.84 2.43
C LEU A 222 5.69 2.94 2.41
N MET A 223 4.86 3.07 3.45
CA MET A 223 3.81 4.11 3.49
C MET A 223 4.41 5.52 3.34
N GLU A 224 5.52 5.81 4.03
CA GLU A 224 6.24 7.09 3.91
C GLU A 224 6.76 7.31 2.48
N TYR A 225 7.24 6.25 1.81
CA TYR A 225 7.69 6.32 0.41
C TYR A 225 6.56 6.63 -0.60
N TYR A 226 5.32 6.40 -0.17
CA TYR A 226 4.10 6.71 -0.92
C TYR A 226 3.38 7.96 -0.42
N ASP A 227 3.99 8.74 0.49
CA ASP A 227 3.38 9.91 1.13
C ASP A 227 2.02 9.58 1.81
N VAL A 228 1.90 8.36 2.35
CA VAL A 228 0.72 7.89 3.09
C VAL A 228 1.02 7.91 4.59
N SER A 229 0.14 8.54 5.37
CA SER A 229 0.35 8.63 6.82
C SER A 229 0.36 7.27 7.52
N GLN A 230 1.39 7.07 8.33
CA GLN A 230 1.59 5.93 9.24
C GLN A 230 0.92 6.13 10.61
N HIS A 231 0.39 7.32 10.92
CA HIS A 231 -0.17 7.65 12.23
C HIS A 231 -1.60 7.09 12.38
N ASP A 232 -1.70 5.78 12.56
CA ASP A 232 -2.95 5.09 12.82
C ASP A 232 -2.80 4.03 13.91
N THR A 233 -3.61 4.15 14.96
CA THR A 233 -3.69 3.19 16.06
C THR A 233 -3.87 1.75 15.57
N TYR A 234 -4.69 1.53 14.55
CA TYR A 234 -4.98 0.20 14.04
C TYR A 234 -3.75 -0.43 13.34
N LEU A 235 -2.95 0.38 12.63
CA LEU A 235 -1.73 -0.11 11.97
C LEU A 235 -0.67 -0.53 13.00
N TYR A 236 -0.49 0.26 14.07
CA TYR A 236 0.38 -0.11 15.19
C TYR A 236 -0.13 -1.36 15.92
N ALA A 237 -1.44 -1.47 16.12
CA ALA A 237 -2.02 -2.66 16.73
C ALA A 237 -1.73 -3.92 15.90
N ILE A 238 -1.78 -3.86 14.57
CA ILE A 238 -1.41 -4.98 13.69
C ILE A 238 0.06 -5.38 13.90
N LEU A 239 0.99 -4.42 13.88
CA LEU A 239 2.43 -4.68 14.08
C LEU A 239 2.73 -5.35 15.41
N ILE A 240 2.19 -4.78 16.49
CA ILE A 240 2.38 -5.29 17.86
C ILE A 240 1.80 -6.70 17.98
N SER A 241 0.56 -6.90 17.51
CA SER A 241 -0.12 -8.20 17.59
C SER A 241 0.60 -9.29 16.81
N ALA A 242 1.07 -9.00 15.59
CA ALA A 242 1.85 -9.93 14.79
C ALA A 242 3.19 -10.28 15.46
N SER A 243 3.85 -9.28 16.05
CA SER A 243 5.14 -9.46 16.75
C SER A 243 4.98 -10.31 18.02
N LEU A 244 3.91 -10.09 18.79
CA LEU A 244 3.55 -10.91 19.97
C LEU A 244 3.35 -12.39 19.60
N LYS A 245 2.82 -12.67 18.40
CA LYS A 245 2.50 -14.03 17.95
C LYS A 245 3.72 -14.85 17.52
N LEU A 246 4.86 -14.22 17.25
CA LEU A 246 6.12 -14.94 17.06
C LEU A 246 6.62 -15.60 18.35
N ASN A 247 6.30 -15.00 19.52
CA ASN A 247 6.66 -15.50 20.85
C ASN A 247 8.15 -15.87 21.00
N ASN A 248 9.04 -15.08 20.40
CA ASN A 248 10.49 -15.19 20.54
C ASN A 248 11.07 -13.85 21.03
N GLU A 249 12.34 -13.83 21.45
CA GLU A 249 13.00 -12.63 21.99
C GLU A 249 12.93 -11.45 21.00
N GLN A 250 13.22 -11.69 19.72
CA GLN A 250 13.17 -10.66 18.68
C GLN A 250 11.77 -10.07 18.48
N GLY A 251 10.71 -10.87 18.62
CA GLY A 251 9.33 -10.43 18.55
C GLY A 251 8.99 -9.50 19.71
N TRP A 252 9.40 -9.86 20.93
CA TRP A 252 9.21 -9.02 22.12
C TRP A 252 10.04 -7.73 22.08
N ASP A 253 11.26 -7.75 21.56
CA ASP A 253 12.05 -6.53 21.34
C ASP A 253 11.35 -5.57 20.38
N ARG A 254 10.78 -6.09 19.29
CA ARG A 254 9.99 -5.30 18.34
C ARG A 254 8.72 -4.75 18.95
N VAL A 255 8.08 -5.51 19.85
CA VAL A 255 6.91 -5.03 20.62
C VAL A 255 7.30 -3.84 21.48
N ASP A 256 8.40 -3.90 22.23
CA ASP A 256 8.86 -2.80 23.10
C ASP A 256 9.05 -1.50 22.30
N ILE A 257 9.79 -1.60 21.20
CA ILE A 257 10.11 -0.46 20.33
C ILE A 257 8.83 0.11 19.71
N THR A 258 7.99 -0.75 19.12
CA THR A 258 6.78 -0.32 18.42
C THR A 258 5.73 0.25 19.38
N ALA A 259 5.62 -0.32 20.59
CA ALA A 259 4.72 0.19 21.64
C ALA A 259 5.19 1.55 22.17
N SER A 260 6.50 1.76 22.31
CA SER A 260 7.07 3.04 22.70
C SER A 260 6.83 4.11 21.63
N GLU A 261 7.11 3.78 20.36
CA GLU A 261 6.83 4.68 19.22
C GLU A 261 5.34 5.01 19.10
N PHE A 262 4.46 4.03 19.35
CA PHE A 262 3.02 4.22 19.37
C PHE A 262 2.60 5.28 20.41
N LEU A 263 3.10 5.18 21.65
CA LEU A 263 2.79 6.14 22.71
C LEU A 263 3.35 7.54 22.40
N GLU A 264 4.56 7.63 21.85
CA GLU A 264 5.18 8.91 21.45
C GLU A 264 4.42 9.63 20.33
N ASN A 265 3.72 8.88 19.47
CA ASN A 265 2.97 9.43 18.34
C ASN A 265 1.46 9.52 18.58
N LEU A 266 0.98 9.22 19.78
CA LEU A 266 -0.46 9.19 20.09
C LEU A 266 -1.17 10.50 19.76
N ASP A 267 -0.54 11.64 20.09
CA ASP A 267 -1.07 12.98 19.83
C ASP A 267 -1.19 13.30 18.33
N LYS A 268 -0.41 12.64 17.47
CA LYS A 268 -0.50 12.82 16.01
C LYS A 268 -1.64 11.98 15.43
N MET A 269 -1.89 10.80 15.99
CA MET A 269 -2.95 9.88 15.54
C MET A 269 -4.36 10.43 15.82
N SER A 270 -4.54 11.16 16.93
CA SER A 270 -5.82 11.75 17.32
C SER A 270 -6.23 12.93 16.43
N ASN A 271 -5.26 13.62 15.80
CA ASN A 271 -5.51 14.81 14.97
C ASN A 271 -5.77 14.48 13.49
N GLU A 272 -5.18 13.41 12.95
CA GLU A 272 -5.38 13.02 11.54
C GLU A 272 -6.75 12.39 11.25
N ALA A 273 -7.46 11.90 12.26
CA ALA A 273 -8.84 11.41 12.12
C ALA A 273 -9.84 12.50 11.65
N LEU A 274 -9.41 13.78 11.61
CA LEU A 274 -10.22 14.94 11.23
C LEU A 274 -10.00 15.43 9.78
N GLU A 275 -9.05 14.88 9.02
CA GLU A 275 -8.75 15.35 7.66
C GLU A 275 -9.14 14.35 6.55
N ILE A 276 -10.44 14.16 6.30
CA ILE A 276 -10.92 13.67 5.00
C ILE A 276 -12.24 14.36 4.68
N ARG A 277 -12.29 15.32 3.72
CA ARG A 277 -13.33 15.44 2.66
C ARG A 277 -12.92 16.38 1.52
N PRO A 278 -13.00 15.93 0.25
CA PRO A 278 -13.63 16.69 -0.82
C PRO A 278 -15.02 16.11 -1.15
N ALA A 279 -15.97 16.99 -1.46
CA ALA A 279 -17.41 16.71 -1.60
C ALA A 279 -17.81 16.07 -2.95
N PRO A 280 -18.95 15.35 -2.99
CA PRO A 280 -19.79 15.27 -4.19
C PRO A 280 -21.30 15.55 -3.97
N ILE A 281 -21.76 16.67 -4.52
CA ILE A 281 -22.83 16.96 -5.52
C ILE A 281 -24.28 16.43 -5.41
N ASN A 282 -24.71 15.46 -4.59
CA ASN A 282 -26.18 15.23 -4.47
C ASN A 282 -26.64 14.70 -3.10
N GLU A 283 -27.73 15.25 -2.56
CA GLU A 283 -28.18 15.09 -1.15
C GLU A 283 -29.10 13.88 -0.91
N GLU A 284 -29.84 13.41 -1.92
CA GLU A 284 -30.87 12.36 -1.73
C GLU A 284 -30.30 10.94 -1.84
N GLU A 285 -29.45 10.64 -2.84
CA GLU A 285 -28.67 9.38 -2.87
C GLU A 285 -27.66 9.29 -1.71
N LYS A 286 -27.33 10.44 -1.10
CA LYS A 286 -26.41 10.59 0.03
C LYS A 286 -26.94 9.94 1.30
N ASN A 287 -28.24 10.00 1.56
CA ASN A 287 -28.80 9.60 2.85
C ASN A 287 -29.01 8.09 2.93
N GLU A 288 -29.43 7.43 1.86
CA GLU A 288 -29.58 5.96 1.85
C GLU A 288 -28.23 5.23 1.79
N LEU A 289 -27.26 5.74 1.01
CA LEU A 289 -25.89 5.23 1.01
C LEU A 289 -25.12 5.61 2.28
N LYS A 290 -25.37 6.79 2.89
CA LYS A 290 -24.81 7.14 4.21
C LYS A 290 -25.28 6.17 5.26
N ILE A 291 -26.58 5.97 5.45
CA ILE A 291 -27.08 5.16 6.57
C ILE A 291 -26.54 3.72 6.49
N ARG A 292 -26.47 3.15 5.27
CA ARG A 292 -25.92 1.81 5.06
C ARG A 292 -24.40 1.75 5.25
N ASN A 293 -23.65 2.72 4.71
CA ASN A 293 -22.20 2.79 4.90
C ASN A 293 -21.80 3.20 6.33
N ASP A 294 -22.60 4.01 7.02
CA ASP A 294 -22.37 4.51 8.37
C ASP A 294 -22.56 3.37 9.37
N LYS A 295 -23.57 2.51 9.22
CA LYS A 295 -23.73 1.34 10.09
C LYS A 295 -22.59 0.33 9.92
N PHE A 296 -22.21 0.01 8.68
CA PHE A 296 -21.05 -0.85 8.38
C PHE A 296 -19.72 -0.22 8.84
N SER A 297 -19.60 1.11 8.76
CA SER A 297 -18.44 1.87 9.24
C SER A 297 -18.35 1.87 10.76
N VAL A 298 -19.48 2.01 11.47
CA VAL A 298 -19.54 1.96 12.94
C VAL A 298 -19.19 0.58 13.46
N GLU A 299 -19.74 -0.49 12.88
CA GLU A 299 -19.38 -1.86 13.27
C GLU A 299 -17.90 -2.16 13.01
N SER A 300 -17.39 -1.78 11.83
CA SER A 300 -15.97 -1.91 11.50
C SER A 300 -15.09 -1.14 12.49
N ARG A 301 -15.46 0.10 12.84
CA ARG A 301 -14.75 0.92 13.84
C ARG A 301 -14.76 0.27 15.21
N ILE A 302 -15.90 -0.22 15.67
CA ILE A 302 -16.02 -0.93 16.96
C ILE A 302 -15.11 -2.16 16.97
N ASN A 303 -15.09 -2.95 15.90
CA ASN A 303 -14.24 -4.13 15.80
C ASN A 303 -12.75 -3.77 15.83
N ARG A 304 -12.33 -2.69 15.15
CA ARG A 304 -10.96 -2.18 15.24
C ARG A 304 -10.60 -1.73 16.67
N LEU A 305 -11.49 -1.00 17.34
CA LEU A 305 -11.25 -0.57 18.72
C LEU A 305 -11.15 -1.75 19.69
N LYS A 306 -12.01 -2.76 19.55
CA LYS A 306 -11.94 -4.00 20.34
C LYS A 306 -10.59 -4.71 20.17
N PHE A 307 -10.10 -4.78 18.93
CA PHE A 307 -8.79 -5.33 18.63
C PHE A 307 -7.65 -4.53 19.30
N CYS A 308 -7.71 -3.19 19.24
CA CYS A 308 -6.74 -2.34 19.93
C CYS A 308 -6.79 -2.51 21.46
N ILE A 309 -7.97 -2.68 22.05
CA ILE A 309 -8.15 -2.95 23.48
C ILE A 309 -7.51 -4.29 23.88
N GLU A 310 -7.67 -5.34 23.08
CA GLU A 310 -7.01 -6.63 23.33
C GLU A 310 -5.50 -6.47 23.38
N MET A 311 -4.93 -5.78 22.39
CA MET A 311 -3.51 -5.44 22.35
C MET A 311 -3.06 -4.64 23.60
N ALA A 312 -3.81 -3.61 23.98
CA ALA A 312 -3.48 -2.79 25.15
C ALA A 312 -3.50 -3.58 26.46
N ASN A 313 -4.44 -4.53 26.63
CA ASN A 313 -4.47 -5.41 27.81
C ASN A 313 -3.21 -6.29 27.91
N ILE A 314 -2.73 -6.80 26.78
CA ILE A 314 -1.49 -7.61 26.75
C ILE A 314 -0.29 -6.75 27.15
N LEU A 315 -0.21 -5.52 26.63
CA LEU A 315 0.89 -4.60 26.94
C LEU A 315 0.86 -4.10 28.38
N ASP A 316 -0.30 -3.75 28.93
CA ASP A 316 -0.47 -3.39 30.35
C ASP A 316 0.10 -4.49 31.25
N LYS A 317 -0.33 -5.74 31.03
CA LYS A 317 0.16 -6.89 31.79
C LYS A 317 1.67 -7.08 31.65
N TRP A 318 2.21 -6.98 30.44
CA TRP A 318 3.63 -7.17 30.21
C TRP A 318 4.49 -6.07 30.85
N TYR A 319 4.10 -4.80 30.72
CA TYR A 319 4.83 -3.70 31.33
C TYR A 319 4.73 -3.69 32.85
N SER A 320 3.58 -4.04 33.42
CA SER A 320 3.41 -4.11 34.88
C SER A 320 4.13 -5.32 35.50
N GLU A 321 3.96 -6.52 34.94
CA GLU A 321 4.47 -7.76 35.55
C GLU A 321 5.91 -8.07 35.16
N THR A 322 6.30 -7.81 33.91
CA THR A 322 7.61 -8.26 33.38
C THR A 322 8.64 -7.14 33.38
N LYS A 323 8.32 -5.99 32.80
CA LYS A 323 9.26 -4.86 32.69
C LYS A 323 9.29 -3.97 33.93
N GLN A 324 8.24 -4.04 34.77
CA GLN A 324 8.04 -3.18 35.94
C GLN A 324 8.02 -1.68 35.59
N ASP A 325 7.57 -1.34 34.38
CA ASP A 325 7.39 0.02 33.90
C ASP A 325 5.93 0.45 34.10
N MET A 326 5.66 0.99 35.28
CA MET A 326 4.30 1.38 35.68
C MET A 326 3.76 2.58 34.90
N GLU A 327 4.63 3.44 34.35
CA GLU A 327 4.22 4.61 33.58
C GLU A 327 3.65 4.21 32.22
N LYS A 328 4.33 3.29 31.52
CA LYS A 328 3.81 2.72 30.28
C LYS A 328 2.56 1.87 30.51
N ALA A 329 2.55 1.06 31.57
CA ALA A 329 1.37 0.27 31.94
C ALA A 329 0.15 1.17 32.17
N GLU A 330 0.31 2.27 32.92
CA GLU A 330 -0.75 3.26 33.15
C GLU A 330 -1.23 3.90 31.84
N SER A 331 -0.31 4.22 30.93
CA SER A 331 -0.65 4.77 29.62
C SER A 331 -1.57 3.82 28.82
N PHE A 332 -1.27 2.51 28.81
CA PHE A 332 -2.14 1.51 28.16
C PHE A 332 -3.48 1.31 28.88
N ARG A 333 -3.53 1.41 30.21
CA ARG A 333 -4.79 1.39 30.98
C ARG A 333 -5.69 2.56 30.63
N ASN A 334 -5.13 3.77 30.56
CA ASN A 334 -5.86 4.97 30.15
C ASN A 334 -6.39 4.88 28.71
N LEU A 335 -5.59 4.34 27.78
CA LEU A 335 -6.02 4.13 26.40
C LEU A 335 -7.18 3.15 26.29
N LYS A 336 -7.11 2.04 27.02
CA LYS A 336 -8.20 1.07 27.09
C LYS A 336 -9.49 1.72 27.55
N GLU A 337 -9.45 2.47 28.66
CA GLU A 337 -10.64 3.14 29.20
C GLU A 337 -11.23 4.13 28.19
N ASN A 338 -10.38 4.91 27.52
CA ASN A 338 -10.80 5.84 26.47
C ASN A 338 -11.50 5.12 25.32
N TRP A 339 -10.95 4.01 24.82
CA TRP A 339 -11.55 3.24 23.73
C TRP A 339 -12.83 2.51 24.15
N ASP A 340 -12.91 1.98 25.38
CA ASP A 340 -14.16 1.41 25.93
C ASP A 340 -15.27 2.47 25.97
N ASN A 341 -14.93 3.70 26.35
CA ASN A 341 -15.87 4.82 26.35
C ASN A 341 -16.27 5.24 24.93
N GLU A 342 -15.37 5.20 23.95
CA GLU A 342 -15.70 5.43 22.54
C GLU A 342 -16.64 4.37 21.96
N ILE A 343 -16.43 3.09 22.29
CA ILE A 343 -17.31 1.99 21.86
C ILE A 343 -18.73 2.24 22.40
N LYS A 344 -18.86 2.54 23.71
CA LYS A 344 -20.16 2.85 24.33
C LYS A 344 -20.86 4.02 23.64
N LYS A 345 -20.14 5.11 23.37
CA LYS A 345 -20.67 6.27 22.63
C LYS A 345 -21.15 5.88 21.22
N SER A 346 -20.35 5.08 20.51
CA SER A 346 -20.65 4.65 19.14
C SER A 346 -21.88 3.74 19.09
N GLN A 347 -22.05 2.85 20.08
CA GLN A 347 -23.22 1.98 20.21
C GLN A 347 -24.51 2.79 20.46
N ILE A 348 -24.47 3.74 21.40
CA ILE A 348 -25.61 4.64 21.68
C ILE A 348 -26.00 5.43 20.43
N SER A 349 -25.02 5.94 19.68
CA SER A 349 -25.29 6.67 18.43
C SER A 349 -25.89 5.81 17.32
N SER A 350 -25.59 4.50 17.31
CA SER A 350 -26.15 3.55 16.33
C SER A 350 -27.57 3.08 16.65
N GLU A 351 -28.02 3.22 17.90
CA GLU A 351 -29.38 2.90 18.34
C GLU A 351 -30.36 4.07 18.13
N LEU A 352 -29.84 5.29 17.90
CA LEU A 352 -30.61 6.51 17.66
C LEU A 352 -30.82 6.83 16.17
N ILE A 353 -30.25 6.03 15.27
CA ILE A 353 -30.42 6.07 13.80
C ILE A 353 -31.30 4.88 13.41
#